data_AF-A0AAV8Y074-F1
#
_entry.id   AF-A0AAV8Y074-F1
#
_cell.length_a   1.000
_cell.length_b   1.000
_cell.length_c   1.000
_cell.angle_alpha   90.00
_cell.angle_beta   90.00
_cell.angle_gamma   90.00
#
_symmetry.space_group_name_H-M   'P 1'
#
loop_
_entity.id
_entity.type
_entity.pdbx_description
1 polymer ?
#
loop_
_entity_poly.entity_id
_entity_poly.type
_entity_poly.pdbx_seq_one_letter_code
_entity_poly.pdbx_strand_id
1 'polypeptide(L)'
;MIGYGDRARTQCEVVRLFRETHPDLPPLNQGTISKIEAQYREMGHVRKVPSKRQAVVDDDTKLNLLLALEENPITPARQLARDSNLNHKTVLKILKYEKKRPYKMQAVQQLLEDDPDRRDPKLRQIVTMGSQDTLEEKTVTVCCANDFVNIAFINFCCTRKEIARLWTDSLLSLAYNLNQINGTTKMYLFKAYTKLSLIRDKSGNIPVKNVLKMFAQGKDDKKKVESILHSLGFSTGKTDTINPQNFDFETFFNFYIQLTKRTEVEKVFNEILL
;
A
#
# COMPACT_ATOMS: atom_id res chain seq x y z
N MET A 1 45.71 6.93 25.35
CA MET A 1 46.50 6.28 26.43
C MET A 1 45.97 4.86 26.55
N ILE A 2 46.79 3.83 26.30
CA ILE A 2 46.31 2.44 26.35
C ILE A 2 46.46 1.93 27.79
N GLY A 3 45.55 2.37 28.65
CA GLY A 3 45.61 2.07 30.07
C GLY A 3 44.48 2.74 30.85
N TYR A 4 44.30 2.32 32.10
CA TYR A 4 43.33 2.88 33.03
C TYR A 4 44.06 3.65 34.12
N GLY A 5 43.63 4.89 34.41
CA GLY A 5 44.32 5.80 35.33
C GLY A 5 45.69 6.27 34.80
N ASP A 6 46.67 6.42 35.69
CA ASP A 6 47.99 7.04 35.38
C ASP A 6 48.99 6.10 34.68
N ARG A 7 48.55 4.90 34.29
CA ARG A 7 49.43 3.89 33.68
C ARG A 7 49.34 3.96 32.15
N ALA A 8 50.19 4.78 31.54
CA ALA A 8 50.39 4.76 30.09
C ALA A 8 51.22 3.51 29.72
N ARG A 9 50.62 2.59 28.94
CA ARG A 9 51.33 1.41 28.40
C ARG A 9 51.50 1.51 26.90
N THR A 10 52.59 0.95 26.40
CA THR A 10 52.85 0.79 24.97
C THR A 10 52.04 -0.38 24.39
N GLN A 11 51.83 -0.38 23.07
CA GLN A 11 51.07 -1.44 22.40
C GLN A 11 51.70 -2.83 22.59
N CYS A 12 53.04 -2.92 22.63
CA CYS A 12 53.76 -4.16 22.88
C CYS A 12 53.56 -4.70 24.30
N GLU A 13 53.54 -3.82 25.30
CA GLU A 13 53.27 -4.21 26.69
C GLU A 13 51.84 -4.73 26.86
N VAL A 14 50.88 -4.15 26.14
CA VAL A 14 49.49 -4.61 26.17
C VAL A 14 49.33 -5.98 25.49
N VAL A 15 50.05 -6.25 24.39
CA VAL A 15 50.10 -7.60 23.80
C VAL A 15 50.64 -8.60 24.82
N ARG A 16 51.74 -8.26 25.50
CA ARG A 16 52.38 -9.14 26.48
C ARG A 16 51.43 -9.41 27.66
N LEU A 17 50.84 -8.36 28.23
CA LEU A 17 49.91 -8.47 29.35
C LEU A 17 48.65 -9.26 28.98
N PHE A 18 48.15 -9.13 27.75
CA PHE A 18 47.03 -9.94 27.26
C PHE A 18 47.38 -11.43 27.20
N ARG A 19 48.58 -11.77 26.72
CA ARG A 19 49.06 -13.16 26.69
C ARG A 19 49.26 -13.76 28.08
N GLU A 20 49.78 -12.96 29.02
CA GLU A 20 49.98 -13.40 30.41
C GLU A 20 48.66 -13.58 31.17
N THR A 21 47.64 -12.77 30.87
CA THR A 21 46.34 -12.83 31.55
C THR A 21 45.34 -13.81 30.94
N HIS A 22 45.47 -14.11 29.64
CA HIS A 22 44.54 -14.98 28.92
C HIS A 22 45.32 -15.98 28.05
N PRO A 23 45.96 -17.00 28.66
CA PRO A 23 46.81 -17.97 27.95
C PRO A 23 46.03 -18.90 27.01
N ASP A 24 44.72 -19.07 27.24
CA ASP A 24 43.86 -19.97 26.46
C ASP A 24 43.35 -19.35 25.14
N LEU A 25 43.59 -18.05 24.93
CA LEU A 25 43.13 -17.33 23.74
C LEU A 25 44.26 -17.20 22.69
N PRO A 26 43.90 -17.18 21.39
CA PRO A 26 44.89 -17.02 20.32
C PRO A 26 45.69 -15.72 20.49
N PRO A 27 47.00 -15.73 20.20
CA PRO A 27 47.88 -14.60 20.47
C PRO A 27 47.44 -13.40 19.63
N LEU A 28 47.16 -12.28 20.31
CA LEU A 28 46.91 -11.02 19.63
C LEU A 28 48.21 -10.46 19.04
N ASN A 29 48.08 -9.82 17.87
CA ASN A 29 49.17 -9.10 17.22
C ASN A 29 49.08 -7.60 17.57
N GLN A 30 50.22 -6.93 17.62
CA GLN A 30 50.31 -5.50 17.95
C GLN A 30 49.49 -4.63 16.97
N GLY A 31 49.42 -5.02 15.69
CA GLY A 31 48.57 -4.34 14.71
C GLY A 31 47.06 -4.41 15.01
N THR A 32 46.59 -5.45 15.70
CA THR A 32 45.19 -5.56 16.13
C THR A 32 44.89 -4.56 17.25
N ILE A 33 45.81 -4.42 18.21
CA ILE A 33 45.69 -3.45 19.31
C ILE A 33 45.73 -2.02 18.77
N SER A 34 46.61 -1.74 17.80
CA SER A 34 46.69 -0.43 17.14
C SER A 34 45.37 -0.06 16.44
N LYS A 35 44.75 -1.00 15.71
CA LYS A 35 43.44 -0.78 15.07
C LYS A 35 42.31 -0.54 16.07
N ILE A 36 42.30 -1.31 17.17
CA ILE A 36 41.32 -1.16 18.24
C ILE A 36 41.47 0.19 18.94
N GLU A 37 42.71 0.60 19.24
CA GLU A 37 43.00 1.91 19.85
C GLU A 37 42.57 3.05 18.93
N ALA A 38 42.94 3.00 17.65
CA ALA A 38 42.57 4.02 16.66
C ALA A 38 41.05 4.15 16.56
N GLN A 39 40.34 3.02 16.45
CA GLN A 39 38.88 3.00 16.40
C GLN A 39 38.24 3.57 17.67
N TYR A 40 38.81 3.29 18.84
CA TYR A 40 38.32 3.84 20.11
C TYR A 40 38.59 5.34 20.23
N ARG A 41 39.76 5.84 19.81
CA ARG A 41 40.05 7.28 19.82
C ARG A 41 39.14 8.07 18.89
N GLU A 42 38.80 7.50 17.74
CA GLU A 42 37.97 8.16 16.74
C GLU A 42 36.48 8.12 17.10
N MET A 43 35.97 6.96 17.55
CA MET A 43 34.53 6.76 17.77
C MET A 43 34.09 6.66 19.24
N GLY A 44 35.01 6.67 20.19
CA GLY A 44 34.73 6.48 21.62
C GLY A 44 34.29 5.06 22.00
N HIS A 45 34.21 4.14 21.04
CA HIS A 45 33.79 2.75 21.24
C HIS A 45 34.36 1.82 20.16
N VAL A 46 34.42 0.51 20.45
CA VAL A 46 34.93 -0.52 19.50
C VAL A 46 33.81 -1.42 18.97
N ARG A 47 32.65 -0.84 18.61
CA ARG A 47 31.55 -1.59 17.98
C ARG A 47 31.80 -1.75 16.48
N LYS A 48 31.44 -2.91 15.91
CA LYS A 48 31.53 -3.15 14.46
C LYS A 48 30.60 -2.19 13.71
N VAL A 49 31.15 -1.29 12.90
CA VAL A 49 30.36 -0.40 12.05
C VAL A 49 30.16 -1.07 10.68
N PRO A 50 28.92 -1.17 10.17
CA PRO A 50 28.68 -1.72 8.84
C PRO A 50 29.34 -0.85 7.78
N SER A 51 30.10 -1.48 6.89
CA SER A 51 30.83 -0.82 5.79
C SER A 51 29.87 -0.09 4.86
N LYS A 52 29.95 1.24 4.82
CA LYS A 52 29.24 2.11 3.87
C LYS A 52 29.95 2.17 2.50
N ARG A 53 30.37 1.03 1.95
CA ARG A 53 30.86 1.02 0.56
C ARG A 53 29.67 1.15 -0.39
N GLN A 54 29.43 2.38 -0.85
CA GLN A 54 28.50 2.70 -1.92
C GLN A 54 28.99 2.01 -3.21
N ALA A 55 28.07 1.43 -3.98
CA ALA A 55 28.44 0.95 -5.31
C ALA A 55 28.70 2.19 -6.16
N VAL A 56 29.89 2.28 -6.77
CA VAL A 56 30.20 3.33 -7.75
C VAL A 56 29.40 3.00 -9.00
N VAL A 57 28.22 3.57 -9.10
CA VAL A 57 27.33 3.49 -10.26
C VAL A 57 27.02 4.92 -10.61
N ASP A 58 27.12 5.22 -11.90
CA ASP A 58 26.80 6.52 -12.47
C ASP A 58 25.36 6.95 -12.11
N ASP A 59 25.19 8.23 -11.76
CA ASP A 59 23.93 8.74 -11.19
C ASP A 59 22.78 8.71 -12.20
N ASP A 60 23.06 8.90 -13.50
CA ASP A 60 22.06 8.80 -14.56
C ASP A 60 21.59 7.36 -14.74
N THR A 61 22.52 6.42 -14.69
CA THR A 61 22.21 4.98 -14.76
C THR A 61 21.36 4.53 -13.57
N LYS A 62 21.64 5.08 -12.39
CA LYS A 62 20.86 4.84 -11.17
C LYS A 62 19.45 5.46 -11.28
N LEU A 63 19.34 6.68 -11.82
CA LEU A 63 18.07 7.38 -11.99
C LEU A 63 17.15 6.63 -12.96
N ASN A 64 17.68 6.21 -14.11
CA ASN A 64 16.94 5.44 -15.12
C ASN A 64 16.40 4.12 -14.56
N LEU A 65 17.20 3.43 -13.74
CA LEU A 65 16.77 2.19 -13.07
C LEU A 65 15.60 2.43 -12.10
N LEU A 66 15.66 3.52 -11.33
CA LEU A 66 14.60 3.85 -10.38
C LEU A 66 13.31 4.30 -11.09
N LEU A 67 13.43 5.07 -12.19
CA LEU A 67 12.31 5.46 -13.03
C LEU A 67 11.62 4.24 -13.66
N ALA A 68 12.39 3.30 -14.22
CA ALA A 68 11.84 2.07 -14.79
C ALA A 68 11.10 1.23 -13.75
N LEU A 69 11.55 1.23 -12.49
CA LEU A 69 10.84 0.59 -11.39
C LEU A 69 9.59 1.36 -10.95
N GLU A 70 9.60 2.69 -11.01
CA GLU A 70 8.43 3.53 -10.70
C GLU A 70 7.34 3.36 -11.75
N GLU A 71 7.72 3.30 -13.03
CA GLU A 71 6.83 3.04 -14.15
C GLU A 71 6.22 1.65 -14.11
N ASN A 72 7.02 0.63 -13.74
CA ASN A 72 6.58 -0.77 -13.69
C ASN A 72 7.04 -1.48 -12.40
N PRO A 73 6.28 -1.32 -11.29
CA PRO A 73 6.67 -1.82 -9.96
C PRO A 73 6.72 -3.35 -9.84
N ILE A 74 6.17 -4.08 -10.82
CA ILE A 74 6.17 -5.55 -10.88
C ILE A 74 7.42 -6.15 -11.53
N THR A 75 8.28 -5.32 -12.13
CA THR A 75 9.43 -5.79 -12.92
C THR A 75 10.45 -6.49 -12.04
N PRO A 76 10.79 -7.78 -12.28
CA PRO A 76 11.74 -8.50 -11.44
C PRO A 76 13.11 -7.81 -11.41
N ALA A 77 13.78 -7.81 -10.26
CA ALA A 77 15.13 -7.21 -10.12
C ALA A 77 16.17 -7.78 -11.11
N ARG A 78 15.99 -9.02 -11.57
CA ARG A 78 16.83 -9.63 -12.62
C ARG A 78 16.59 -9.04 -13.99
N GLN A 79 15.35 -8.67 -14.30
CA GLN A 79 14.99 -8.04 -15.56
C GLN A 79 15.51 -6.60 -15.58
N LEU A 80 15.27 -5.84 -14.50
CA LEU A 80 15.86 -4.51 -14.30
C LEU A 80 17.39 -4.50 -14.44
N ALA A 81 18.06 -5.54 -13.95
CA ALA A 81 19.51 -5.71 -14.11
C ALA A 81 19.95 -5.89 -15.57
N ARG A 82 19.16 -6.59 -16.39
CA ARG A 82 19.43 -6.74 -17.83
C ARG A 82 19.20 -5.43 -18.56
N ASP A 83 18.08 -4.77 -18.28
CA ASP A 83 17.65 -3.56 -18.98
C ASP A 83 18.58 -2.37 -18.67
N SER A 84 19.08 -2.29 -17.43
CA SER A 84 20.07 -1.28 -17.02
C SER A 84 21.53 -1.69 -17.26
N ASN A 85 21.78 -2.88 -17.83
CA ASN A 85 23.11 -3.47 -18.03
C ASN A 85 23.99 -3.47 -16.76
N LEU A 86 23.37 -3.69 -15.59
CA LEU A 86 24.03 -3.72 -14.28
C LEU A 86 24.06 -5.15 -13.72
N ASN A 87 25.05 -5.44 -12.88
CA ASN A 87 25.04 -6.69 -12.12
C ASN A 87 23.83 -6.72 -11.18
N HIS A 88 23.08 -7.83 -11.16
CA HIS A 88 21.94 -8.06 -10.28
C HIS A 88 22.24 -7.74 -8.80
N LYS A 89 23.45 -8.04 -8.30
CA LYS A 89 23.84 -7.69 -6.91
C LYS A 89 23.94 -6.18 -6.69
N THR A 90 24.35 -5.43 -7.70
CA THR A 90 24.44 -3.97 -7.67
C THR A 90 23.05 -3.36 -7.64
N VAL A 91 22.13 -3.84 -8.50
CA VAL A 91 20.72 -3.45 -8.50
C VAL A 91 20.08 -3.67 -7.13
N LEU A 92 20.25 -4.86 -6.53
CA LEU A 92 19.72 -5.14 -5.19
C LEU A 92 20.29 -4.20 -4.10
N LYS A 93 21.55 -3.79 -4.21
CA LYS A 93 22.15 -2.82 -3.27
C LYS A 93 21.55 -1.43 -3.45
N ILE A 94 21.39 -0.97 -4.69
CA ILE A 94 20.76 0.33 -5.01
C ILE A 94 19.33 0.34 -4.47
N LEU A 95 18.53 -0.67 -4.82
CA LEU A 95 17.15 -0.81 -4.36
C LEU A 95 17.04 -0.86 -2.83
N LYS A 96 17.95 -1.57 -2.16
CA LYS A 96 18.02 -1.62 -0.69
C LYS A 96 18.35 -0.25 -0.08
N TYR A 97 19.27 0.50 -0.69
CA TYR A 97 19.66 1.83 -0.22
C TYR A 97 18.52 2.83 -0.39
N GLU A 98 17.89 2.84 -1.57
CA GLU A 98 16.74 3.70 -1.92
C GLU A 98 15.42 3.23 -1.31
N LYS A 99 15.43 2.15 -0.52
CA LYS A 99 14.26 1.53 0.11
C LYS A 99 13.15 1.13 -0.89
N LYS A 100 13.48 0.94 -2.16
CA LYS A 100 12.56 0.48 -3.20
C LYS A 100 12.60 -1.04 -3.28
N ARG A 101 11.44 -1.69 -3.43
CA ARG A 101 11.35 -3.14 -3.62
C ARG A 101 10.45 -3.44 -4.82
N PRO A 102 10.92 -4.22 -5.80
CA PRO A 102 10.06 -4.77 -6.83
C PRO A 102 9.01 -5.67 -6.18
N TYR A 103 7.76 -5.46 -6.54
CA TYR A 103 6.65 -6.26 -6.03
C TYR A 103 6.61 -7.55 -6.84
N LYS A 104 6.86 -8.67 -6.17
CA LYS A 104 6.62 -9.98 -6.78
C LYS A 104 5.16 -10.33 -6.56
N MET A 105 4.35 -10.27 -7.61
CA MET A 105 3.06 -10.95 -7.61
C MET A 105 3.31 -12.44 -7.40
N GLN A 106 2.86 -12.95 -6.26
CA GLN A 106 2.77 -14.36 -5.99
C GLN A 106 1.29 -14.70 -5.99
N ALA A 107 0.87 -15.68 -6.81
CA ALA A 107 -0.44 -16.28 -6.64
C ALA A 107 -0.45 -16.92 -5.25
N VAL A 108 -1.12 -16.26 -4.29
CA VAL A 108 -1.18 -16.73 -2.90
C VAL A 108 -2.12 -17.93 -2.77
N GLN A 109 -2.98 -18.15 -3.77
CA GLN A 109 -3.87 -19.30 -3.81
C GLN A 109 -3.97 -19.83 -5.25
N GLN A 110 -3.43 -21.03 -5.47
CA GLN A 110 -3.95 -21.89 -6.52
C GLN A 110 -5.31 -22.39 -6.03
N LEU A 111 -6.31 -22.44 -6.92
CA LEU A 111 -7.60 -23.03 -6.57
C LEU A 111 -7.36 -24.45 -6.06
N LEU A 112 -7.64 -24.70 -4.79
CA LEU A 112 -7.51 -26.02 -4.20
C LEU A 112 -8.69 -26.89 -4.70
N GLU A 113 -8.51 -28.20 -4.72
CA GLU A 113 -9.58 -29.13 -5.12
C GLU A 113 -10.86 -28.96 -4.28
N ASP A 114 -10.73 -28.46 -3.05
CA ASP A 114 -11.81 -28.24 -2.09
C ASP A 114 -12.48 -26.85 -2.16
N ASP A 115 -12.09 -25.97 -3.09
CA ASP A 115 -12.68 -24.63 -3.18
C ASP A 115 -14.19 -24.72 -3.52
N PRO A 116 -15.06 -23.98 -2.81
CA PRO A 116 -16.51 -24.02 -2.99
C PRO A 116 -16.95 -23.67 -4.43
N ASP A 117 -16.16 -22.86 -5.12
CA ASP A 117 -16.41 -22.48 -6.52
C ASP A 117 -16.24 -23.67 -7.49
N ARG A 118 -15.43 -24.69 -7.13
CA ARG A 118 -15.35 -25.98 -7.84
C ARG A 118 -16.49 -26.92 -7.47
N ARG A 119 -17.17 -26.70 -6.34
CA ARG A 119 -18.29 -27.51 -5.86
C ARG A 119 -19.66 -27.11 -6.40
N ASP A 120 -19.83 -25.92 -6.98
CA ASP A 120 -21.10 -25.55 -7.64
C ASP A 120 -21.19 -26.23 -9.02
N PRO A 121 -22.01 -27.29 -9.18
CA PRO A 121 -22.06 -28.06 -10.42
C PRO A 121 -22.65 -27.22 -11.56
N LYS A 122 -23.49 -26.21 -11.25
CA LYS A 122 -24.09 -25.32 -12.25
C LYS A 122 -23.06 -24.33 -12.78
N LEU A 123 -22.24 -23.77 -11.89
CA LEU A 123 -21.16 -22.86 -12.28
C LEU A 123 -20.12 -23.58 -13.14
N ARG A 124 -19.72 -24.80 -12.74
CA ARG A 124 -18.81 -25.64 -13.53
C ARG A 124 -19.36 -25.91 -14.92
N GLN A 125 -20.65 -26.23 -15.05
CA GLN A 125 -21.25 -26.48 -16.36
C GLN A 125 -21.24 -25.23 -17.25
N ILE A 126 -21.56 -24.05 -16.71
CA ILE A 126 -21.56 -22.78 -17.47
C ILE A 126 -20.15 -22.39 -17.91
N VAL A 127 -19.15 -22.57 -17.05
CA VAL A 127 -17.77 -22.11 -17.30
C VAL A 127 -16.99 -23.11 -18.17
N THR A 128 -17.36 -24.39 -18.17
CA THR A 128 -16.68 -25.45 -18.95
C THR A 128 -17.36 -25.74 -20.29
N MET A 129 -18.53 -25.13 -20.58
CA MET A 129 -19.23 -25.34 -21.84
C MET A 129 -18.52 -24.66 -23.03
N GLY A 130 -18.10 -25.47 -24.01
CA GLY A 130 -17.72 -25.01 -25.35
C GLY A 130 -16.29 -24.47 -25.54
N SER A 131 -15.42 -24.49 -24.53
CA SER A 131 -14.04 -24.00 -24.66
C SER A 131 -13.00 -25.00 -24.19
N GLN A 132 -11.83 -25.00 -24.82
CA GLN A 132 -10.65 -25.77 -24.39
C GLN A 132 -9.90 -25.14 -23.20
N ASP A 133 -10.27 -23.93 -22.79
CA ASP A 133 -9.63 -23.22 -21.67
C ASP A 133 -9.92 -23.92 -20.33
N THR A 134 -8.92 -23.92 -19.45
CA THR A 134 -9.07 -24.48 -18.10
C THR A 134 -9.86 -23.53 -17.18
N LEU A 135 -10.45 -24.07 -16.10
CA LEU A 135 -11.17 -23.26 -15.12
C LEU A 135 -10.27 -22.18 -14.50
N GLU A 136 -9.02 -22.53 -14.21
CA GLU A 136 -8.03 -21.65 -13.59
C GLU A 136 -7.73 -20.41 -14.44
N GLU A 137 -7.67 -20.56 -15.77
CA GLU A 137 -7.45 -19.44 -16.70
C GLU A 137 -8.64 -18.49 -16.79
N LYS A 138 -9.81 -18.91 -16.30
CA LYS A 138 -11.04 -18.13 -16.32
C LYS A 138 -11.40 -17.54 -14.96
N THR A 139 -10.69 -17.92 -13.90
CA THR A 139 -10.96 -17.42 -12.56
C THR A 139 -10.17 -16.14 -12.29
N VAL A 140 -10.85 -15.12 -11.76
CA VAL A 140 -10.26 -13.88 -11.26
C VAL A 140 -10.50 -13.84 -9.75
N THR A 141 -9.44 -13.78 -8.97
CA THR A 141 -9.50 -13.63 -7.52
C THR A 141 -9.11 -12.21 -7.13
N VAL A 142 -10.02 -11.50 -6.47
CA VAL A 142 -9.80 -10.15 -5.95
C VAL A 142 -9.54 -10.24 -4.45
N CYS A 143 -8.34 -9.84 -4.05
CA CYS A 143 -7.93 -9.77 -2.64
C CYS A 143 -8.16 -8.33 -2.14
N CYS A 144 -9.14 -8.13 -1.26
CA CYS A 144 -9.46 -6.86 -0.63
C CYS A 144 -9.03 -6.89 0.83
N ALA A 145 -8.26 -5.90 1.29
CA ALA A 145 -7.82 -5.87 2.68
C ALA A 145 -7.74 -4.44 3.20
N ASN A 146 -8.08 -4.26 4.48
CA ASN A 146 -7.86 -2.99 5.19
C ASN A 146 -6.46 -2.92 5.82
N ASP A 147 -5.86 -4.08 6.08
CA ASP A 147 -4.52 -4.26 6.62
C ASP A 147 -3.90 -5.56 6.06
N PHE A 148 -2.68 -5.89 6.45
CA PHE A 148 -1.97 -7.08 5.93
C PHE A 148 -2.44 -8.42 6.52
N VAL A 149 -3.41 -8.41 7.45
CA VAL A 149 -3.89 -9.60 8.16
C VAL A 149 -5.32 -9.93 7.76
N ASN A 150 -6.19 -8.92 7.72
CA ASN A 150 -7.61 -9.03 7.43
C ASN A 150 -7.86 -8.93 5.91
N ILE A 151 -7.52 -10.01 5.21
CA ILE A 151 -7.69 -10.14 3.75
C ILE A 151 -8.99 -10.90 3.45
N ALA A 152 -9.88 -10.28 2.70
CA ALA A 152 -11.06 -10.89 2.11
C ALA A 152 -10.77 -11.28 0.65
N PHE A 153 -11.15 -12.49 0.27
CA PHE A 153 -11.00 -13.00 -1.09
C PHE A 153 -12.37 -13.07 -1.76
N ILE A 154 -12.48 -12.54 -2.97
CA ILE A 154 -13.68 -12.61 -3.79
C ILE A 154 -13.30 -13.26 -5.12
N ASN A 155 -13.86 -14.43 -5.40
CA ASN A 155 -13.58 -15.19 -6.61
C ASN A 155 -14.69 -14.97 -7.64
N PHE A 156 -14.28 -14.73 -8.89
CA PHE A 156 -15.16 -14.62 -10.04
C PHE A 156 -14.73 -15.65 -11.09
N CYS A 157 -15.68 -16.33 -11.70
CA CYS A 157 -15.42 -17.20 -12.85
C CYS A 157 -15.99 -16.57 -14.12
N CYS A 158 -15.12 -16.34 -15.09
CA CYS A 158 -15.49 -15.78 -16.39
C CYS A 158 -15.85 -16.88 -17.39
N THR A 159 -16.51 -16.53 -18.49
CA THR A 159 -16.82 -17.47 -19.58
C THR A 159 -15.62 -17.73 -20.49
N ARG A 160 -14.67 -16.78 -20.59
CA ARG A 160 -13.49 -16.83 -21.46
C ARG A 160 -12.25 -16.33 -20.72
N LYS A 161 -11.07 -16.90 -21.02
CA LYS A 161 -9.80 -16.45 -20.41
C LYS A 161 -9.44 -15.01 -20.73
N GLU A 162 -9.80 -14.52 -21.92
CA GLU A 162 -9.54 -13.15 -22.36
C GLU A 162 -10.25 -12.13 -21.47
N ILE A 163 -11.48 -12.44 -21.06
CA ILE A 163 -12.27 -11.60 -20.16
C ILE A 163 -11.64 -11.59 -18.78
N ALA A 164 -11.25 -12.76 -18.26
CA ALA A 164 -10.56 -12.87 -16.97
C ALA A 164 -9.28 -12.03 -16.93
N ARG A 165 -8.48 -12.09 -18.01
CA ARG A 165 -7.27 -11.28 -18.16
C ARG A 165 -7.57 -9.79 -18.23
N LEU A 166 -8.54 -9.37 -19.05
CA LEU A 166 -8.95 -7.97 -19.16
C LEU A 166 -9.41 -7.38 -17.81
N TRP A 167 -10.21 -8.14 -17.06
CA TRP A 167 -10.62 -7.74 -15.71
C TRP A 167 -9.44 -7.61 -14.77
N THR A 168 -8.52 -8.58 -14.79
CA THR A 168 -7.32 -8.56 -13.94
C THR A 168 -6.48 -7.31 -14.21
N ASP A 169 -6.16 -7.04 -15.48
CA ASP A 169 -5.34 -5.90 -15.88
C ASP A 169 -6.04 -4.56 -15.56
N SER A 170 -7.35 -4.48 -15.83
CA SER A 170 -8.14 -3.26 -15.59
C SER A 170 -8.29 -2.96 -14.10
N LEU A 171 -8.64 -3.97 -13.28
CA LEU A 171 -8.78 -3.81 -11.82
C LEU A 171 -7.46 -3.41 -11.18
N LEU A 172 -6.35 -4.00 -11.64
CA LEU A 172 -5.02 -3.66 -11.12
C LEU A 172 -4.64 -2.22 -11.51
N SER A 173 -4.87 -1.83 -12.76
CA SER A 173 -4.60 -0.46 -13.21
C SER A 173 -5.36 0.59 -12.40
N LEU A 174 -6.62 0.29 -12.03
CA LEU A 174 -7.45 1.17 -11.20
C LEU A 174 -6.97 1.18 -9.74
N ALA A 175 -6.66 0.00 -9.18
CA ALA A 175 -6.24 -0.13 -7.79
C ALA A 175 -4.90 0.57 -7.49
N TYR A 176 -3.98 0.55 -8.45
CA TYR A 176 -2.64 1.16 -8.32
C TYR A 176 -2.53 2.55 -8.96
N ASN A 177 -3.65 3.16 -9.38
CA ASN A 177 -3.64 4.50 -9.92
C ASN A 177 -3.40 5.55 -8.82
N LEU A 178 -2.19 6.13 -8.80
CA LEU A 178 -1.78 7.13 -7.81
C LEU A 178 -2.70 8.37 -7.78
N ASN A 179 -3.29 8.77 -8.90
CA ASN A 179 -4.21 9.90 -8.95
C ASN A 179 -5.52 9.60 -8.23
N GLN A 180 -5.98 8.33 -8.25
CA GLN A 180 -7.17 7.92 -7.51
C GLN A 180 -6.88 7.71 -6.02
N ILE A 181 -5.67 7.24 -5.70
CA ILE A 181 -5.22 7.08 -4.31
C ILE A 181 -5.04 8.44 -3.64
N ASN A 182 -4.50 9.43 -4.36
CA ASN A 182 -4.26 10.80 -3.87
C ASN A 182 -5.34 11.79 -4.33
N GLY A 183 -6.59 11.33 -4.44
CA GLY A 183 -7.70 12.15 -4.92
C GLY A 183 -7.98 13.37 -4.03
N THR A 184 -8.59 14.40 -4.60
CA THR A 184 -9.03 15.57 -3.82
C THR A 184 -10.25 15.24 -2.96
N THR A 185 -10.56 16.08 -1.96
CA THR A 185 -11.79 15.91 -1.15
C THR A 185 -13.05 15.87 -2.02
N LYS A 186 -13.11 16.68 -3.08
CA LYS A 186 -14.23 16.69 -4.04
C LYS A 186 -14.36 15.34 -4.77
N MET A 187 -13.25 14.69 -5.10
CA MET A 187 -13.25 13.36 -5.71
C MET A 187 -13.81 12.30 -4.76
N TYR A 188 -13.45 12.32 -3.47
CA TYR A 188 -14.02 11.40 -2.48
C TYR A 188 -15.52 11.65 -2.22
N LEU A 189 -15.95 12.92 -2.24
CA LEU A 189 -17.37 13.27 -2.19
C LEU A 189 -18.12 12.72 -3.41
N PHE A 190 -17.54 12.87 -4.60
CA PHE A 190 -18.09 12.27 -5.82
C PHE A 190 -18.16 10.75 -5.71
N LYS A 191 -17.13 10.09 -5.17
CA LYS A 191 -17.13 8.63 -4.93
C LYS A 191 -18.24 8.20 -3.96
N ALA A 192 -18.50 8.96 -2.91
CA ALA A 192 -19.60 8.71 -1.98
C ALA A 192 -20.97 8.84 -2.68
N TYR A 193 -21.15 9.90 -3.46
CA TYR A 193 -22.33 10.10 -4.30
C TYR A 193 -22.55 8.95 -5.29
N THR A 194 -21.52 8.55 -6.04
CA THR A 194 -21.59 7.43 -6.99
C THR A 194 -21.97 6.14 -6.28
N LYS A 195 -21.41 5.88 -5.10
CA LYS A 195 -21.76 4.70 -4.30
C LYS A 195 -23.25 4.68 -3.93
N LEU A 196 -23.82 5.79 -3.47
CA LEU A 196 -25.25 5.87 -3.18
C LEU A 196 -26.10 5.66 -4.43
N SER A 197 -25.67 6.25 -5.53
CA SER A 197 -26.34 6.15 -6.83
C SER A 197 -26.32 4.74 -7.42
N LEU A 198 -25.36 3.88 -7.03
CA LEU A 198 -25.27 2.49 -7.49
C LEU A 198 -26.08 1.52 -6.59
N ILE A 199 -26.26 1.85 -5.31
CA ILE A 199 -27.01 1.00 -4.37
C ILE A 199 -28.50 1.33 -4.46
N ARG A 200 -29.11 0.92 -5.58
CA ARG A 200 -30.54 1.10 -5.89
C ARG A 200 -31.37 -0.11 -5.43
N ASP A 201 -32.66 0.11 -5.21
CA ASP A 201 -33.64 -0.95 -4.99
C ASP A 201 -34.10 -1.59 -6.32
N LYS A 202 -35.04 -2.54 -6.23
CA LYS A 202 -35.64 -3.22 -7.40
C LYS A 202 -36.39 -2.26 -8.33
N SER A 203 -36.82 -1.11 -7.80
CA SER A 203 -37.53 -0.05 -8.53
C SER A 203 -36.57 0.99 -9.11
N GLY A 204 -35.25 0.83 -8.91
CA GLY A 204 -34.23 1.75 -9.39
C GLY A 204 -34.04 3.00 -8.53
N ASN A 205 -34.68 3.10 -7.36
CA ASN A 205 -34.58 4.25 -6.46
C ASN A 205 -33.53 4.04 -5.37
N ILE A 206 -33.04 5.14 -4.78
CA ILE A 206 -32.04 5.14 -3.70
C ILE A 206 -32.77 5.03 -2.35
N PRO A 207 -32.60 3.94 -1.58
CA PRO A 207 -33.24 3.83 -0.27
C PRO A 207 -32.69 4.84 0.73
N VAL A 208 -33.55 5.58 1.43
CA VAL A 208 -33.15 6.58 2.45
C VAL A 208 -32.31 5.93 3.55
N LYS A 209 -32.62 4.68 3.93
CA LYS A 209 -31.83 3.89 4.88
C LYS A 209 -30.35 3.77 4.51
N ASN A 210 -30.01 3.77 3.22
CA ASN A 210 -28.62 3.66 2.76
C ASN A 210 -27.88 4.99 2.92
N VAL A 211 -28.56 6.12 2.70
CA VAL A 211 -28.05 7.46 2.99
C VAL A 211 -27.77 7.60 4.49
N LEU A 212 -28.73 7.19 5.34
CA LEU A 212 -28.58 7.22 6.80
C LEU A 212 -27.41 6.35 7.25
N LYS A 213 -27.26 5.13 6.73
CA LYS A 213 -26.12 4.25 7.05
C LYS A 213 -24.77 4.84 6.64
N MET A 214 -24.74 5.68 5.61
CA MET A 214 -23.50 6.28 5.11
C MET A 214 -23.07 7.50 5.94
N PHE A 215 -24.01 8.32 6.38
CA PHE A 215 -23.73 9.62 7.02
C PHE A 215 -24.05 9.72 8.51
N ALA A 216 -24.70 8.70 9.10
CA ALA A 216 -25.08 8.72 10.50
C ALA A 216 -24.56 7.49 11.25
N GLN A 217 -23.91 7.73 12.40
CA GLN A 217 -23.46 6.66 13.30
C GLN A 217 -24.41 6.50 14.48
N GLY A 218 -24.93 7.62 15.02
CA GLY A 218 -25.85 7.66 16.16
C GLY A 218 -27.31 7.98 15.82
N LYS A 219 -28.17 7.97 16.84
CA LYS A 219 -29.59 8.36 16.71
C LYS A 219 -29.75 9.85 16.39
N ASP A 220 -28.90 10.70 16.96
CA ASP A 220 -28.97 12.15 16.76
C ASP A 220 -28.48 12.55 15.37
N ASP A 221 -27.42 11.89 14.87
CA ASP A 221 -26.97 12.06 13.48
C ASP A 221 -28.07 11.69 12.48
N LYS A 222 -28.80 10.60 12.75
CA LYS A 222 -29.91 10.17 11.89
C LYS A 222 -30.99 11.25 11.80
N LYS A 223 -31.41 11.80 12.95
CA LYS A 223 -32.39 12.89 12.97
C LYS A 223 -31.89 14.12 12.20
N LYS A 224 -30.59 14.44 12.32
CA LYS A 224 -29.98 15.56 11.60
C LYS A 224 -29.99 15.32 10.09
N VAL A 225 -29.61 14.13 9.63
CA VAL A 225 -29.64 13.74 8.21
C VAL A 225 -31.08 13.76 7.68
N GLU A 226 -32.04 13.23 8.42
CA GLU A 226 -33.47 13.27 8.05
C GLU A 226 -33.98 14.71 7.93
N SER A 227 -33.65 15.58 8.88
CA SER A 227 -34.04 17.00 8.83
C SER A 227 -33.49 17.72 7.60
N ILE A 228 -32.24 17.43 7.21
CA ILE A 228 -31.61 18.04 6.02
C ILE A 228 -32.25 17.49 4.74
N LEU A 229 -32.46 16.18 4.64
CA LEU A 229 -33.15 15.58 3.50
C LEU A 229 -34.56 16.15 3.31
N HIS A 230 -35.29 16.36 4.41
CA HIS A 230 -36.60 17.02 4.38
C HIS A 230 -36.50 18.47 3.88
N SER A 231 -35.47 19.23 4.28
CA SER A 231 -35.26 20.60 3.79
C SER A 231 -34.92 20.67 2.29
N LEU A 232 -34.37 19.59 1.73
CA LEU A 232 -34.11 19.44 0.30
C LEU A 232 -35.31 18.88 -0.47
N GLY A 233 -36.45 18.67 0.20
CA GLY A 233 -37.69 18.20 -0.42
C GLY A 233 -37.81 16.67 -0.55
N PHE A 234 -36.95 15.89 0.11
CA PHE A 234 -37.05 14.43 0.10
C PHE A 234 -37.85 13.91 1.30
N SER A 235 -38.63 12.86 1.07
CA SER A 235 -39.33 12.15 2.14
C SER A 235 -38.37 11.21 2.89
N THR A 236 -38.49 11.13 4.21
CA THR A 236 -37.51 10.45 5.09
C THR A 236 -38.12 9.33 5.94
N GLY A 237 -39.23 8.76 5.50
CA GLY A 237 -39.83 7.58 6.10
C GLY A 237 -38.88 6.37 6.07
N LYS A 238 -39.12 5.40 6.96
CA LYS A 238 -38.27 4.20 7.11
C LYS A 238 -38.16 3.35 5.83
N THR A 239 -39.16 3.45 4.96
CA THR A 239 -39.28 2.74 3.68
C THR A 239 -39.15 3.64 2.46
N ASP A 240 -38.86 4.92 2.68
CA ASP A 240 -38.85 5.90 1.61
C ASP A 240 -37.63 5.75 0.72
N THR A 241 -37.80 6.18 -0.52
CA THR A 241 -36.79 6.09 -1.55
C THR A 241 -36.68 7.41 -2.28
N ILE A 242 -35.48 7.71 -2.76
CA ILE A 242 -35.15 8.94 -3.47
C ILE A 242 -34.97 8.59 -4.94
N ASN A 243 -35.63 9.35 -5.81
CA ASN A 243 -35.48 9.23 -7.24
C ASN A 243 -34.05 9.70 -7.64
N PRO A 244 -33.22 8.86 -8.30
CA PRO A 244 -31.86 9.21 -8.69
C PRO A 244 -31.77 10.46 -9.58
N GLN A 245 -32.79 10.72 -10.40
CA GLN A 245 -32.86 11.88 -11.28
C GLN A 245 -33.01 13.19 -10.50
N ASN A 246 -33.65 13.13 -9.32
CA ASN A 246 -33.82 14.29 -8.45
C ASN A 246 -32.68 14.43 -7.43
N PHE A 247 -31.75 13.47 -7.40
CA PHE A 247 -30.61 13.46 -6.48
C PHE A 247 -29.33 13.44 -7.31
N ASP A 248 -29.08 14.53 -8.00
CA ASP A 248 -27.85 14.77 -8.75
C ASP A 248 -26.70 15.16 -7.82
N PHE A 249 -25.50 15.34 -8.39
CA PHE A 249 -24.33 15.67 -7.58
C PHE A 249 -24.44 17.05 -6.93
N GLU A 250 -25.12 18.01 -7.55
CA GLU A 250 -25.31 19.35 -6.97
C GLU A 250 -26.22 19.30 -5.74
N THR A 251 -27.34 18.58 -5.82
CA THR A 251 -28.23 18.35 -4.69
C THR A 251 -27.51 17.60 -3.56
N PHE A 252 -26.70 16.60 -3.90
CA PHE A 252 -25.86 15.89 -2.93
C PHE A 252 -24.80 16.80 -2.30
N PHE A 253 -24.20 17.70 -3.06
CA PHE A 253 -23.21 18.64 -2.56
C PHE A 253 -23.85 19.67 -1.61
N ASN A 254 -25.05 20.15 -1.93
CA ASN A 254 -25.84 21.01 -1.04
C ASN A 254 -26.21 20.28 0.26
N PHE A 255 -26.60 19.01 0.18
CA PHE A 255 -26.78 18.15 1.35
C PHE A 255 -25.50 18.10 2.22
N TYR A 256 -24.34 17.92 1.60
CA TYR A 256 -23.05 17.88 2.31
C TYR A 256 -22.69 19.22 2.98
N ILE A 257 -22.93 20.35 2.32
CA ILE A 257 -22.71 21.69 2.88
C ILE A 257 -23.57 21.89 4.14
N GLN A 258 -24.87 21.58 4.06
CA GLN A 258 -25.78 21.73 5.20
C GLN A 258 -25.43 20.77 6.35
N LEU A 259 -24.94 19.57 6.04
CA LEU A 259 -24.53 18.58 7.03
C LEU A 259 -23.31 19.05 7.83
N THR A 260 -22.32 19.61 7.14
CA THR A 260 -21.01 19.96 7.72
C THR A 260 -20.95 21.34 8.37
N LYS A 261 -21.83 22.29 8.00
CA LYS A 261 -21.91 23.63 8.61
C LYS A 261 -20.53 24.30 8.78
N ARG A 262 -19.80 24.41 7.66
CA ARG A 262 -18.39 24.84 7.59
C ARG A 262 -18.22 26.36 7.82
N THR A 263 -18.51 26.85 9.03
CA THR A 263 -18.43 28.28 9.40
C THR A 263 -17.04 28.89 9.20
N GLU A 264 -15.98 28.08 9.20
CA GLU A 264 -14.63 28.54 8.92
C GLU A 264 -14.42 28.95 7.46
N VAL A 265 -15.22 28.44 6.52
CA VAL A 265 -15.16 28.85 5.11
C VAL A 265 -15.64 30.30 4.96
N GLU A 266 -16.69 30.69 5.70
CA GLU A 266 -17.16 32.07 5.72
C GLU A 266 -16.11 33.01 6.31
N LYS A 267 -15.38 32.59 7.34
CA LYS A 267 -14.28 33.38 7.92
C LYS A 267 -13.16 33.62 6.92
N VAL A 268 -12.70 32.55 6.25
CA VAL A 268 -11.66 32.65 5.21
C VAL A 268 -12.12 33.54 4.05
N PHE A 269 -13.39 33.44 3.64
CA PHE A 269 -13.93 34.28 2.58
C PHE A 269 -13.90 35.77 2.96
N ASN A 270 -14.28 36.09 4.21
CA ASN A 270 -14.21 37.45 4.72
C ASN A 270 -12.76 37.97 4.83
N GLU A 271 -11.80 37.10 5.18
CA GLU A 271 -10.37 37.45 5.23
C GLU A 271 -9.73 37.70 3.86
N ILE A 272 -10.27 37.10 2.79
CA ILE A 272 -9.75 37.29 1.42
C ILE A 272 -10.36 38.53 0.75
N LEU A 273 -11.58 38.91 1.13
CA LEU A 273 -12.30 40.06 0.57
C LEU A 273 -12.03 41.40 1.30
N LEU A 274 -11.45 41.35 2.50
CA LEU A 274 -10.94 42.50 3.25
C LEU A 274 -9.45 42.72 2.95
#